data_AF-A0A024ELW2-F1
#
_entry.id   AF-A0A024ELW2-F1
#
_cell.length_a   1.000
_cell.length_b   1.000
_cell.length_c   1.000
_cell.angle_alpha   90.00
_cell.angle_beta   90.00
_cell.angle_gamma   90.00
#
_symmetry.space_group_name_H-M   'P 1'
#
loop_
_entity.id
_entity.type
_entity.pdbx_description
1 polymer ?
#
loop_
_entity_poly.entity_id
_entity_poly.type
_entity_poly.pdbx_seq_one_letter_code
_entity_poly.pdbx_strand_id
1 'polypeptide(L)'
;MIEPITGAAIRGELSARYLPMIKECDAIHDLLRTEALRLKDGFIQDAKDEGKLLYRSVQVKTNREGSVSIVWTRIIFSDKPGGGKRQRQEVIRKGDGYTYNPNAVIRKADYWLQQLFHQYEPKFAMLREALVMNMKARKQLLELQRRVNANPPI
;
A
#
# COMPACT_ATOMS: atom_id res chain seq x y z
N MET A 1 -6.44 13.19 -33.89
CA MET A 1 -5.06 13.71 -33.96
C MET A 1 -5.08 14.99 -33.13
N ILE A 2 -4.43 15.03 -31.96
CA ILE A 2 -4.40 16.25 -31.13
C ILE A 2 -3.13 17.01 -31.50
N GLU A 3 -3.27 18.28 -31.86
CA GLU A 3 -2.16 19.11 -32.35
C GLU A 3 -1.07 19.30 -31.29
N PRO A 4 0.21 19.35 -31.69
CA PRO A 4 1.32 19.61 -30.78
C PRO A 4 1.21 21.02 -30.19
N ILE A 5 1.56 21.16 -28.91
CA ILE A 5 1.73 22.48 -28.27
C ILE A 5 2.88 23.20 -28.99
N THR A 6 2.55 24.25 -29.74
CA THR A 6 3.50 25.08 -30.48
C THR A 6 4.08 26.14 -29.54
N GLY A 7 5.39 26.04 -29.24
CA GLY A 7 6.12 27.03 -28.45
C GLY A 7 6.96 26.45 -27.31
N ALA A 8 8.29 26.67 -27.36
CA ALA A 8 9.22 26.19 -26.33
C ALA A 8 8.93 26.78 -24.93
N ALA A 9 8.48 28.04 -24.86
CA ALA A 9 8.12 28.71 -23.61
C ALA A 9 6.93 28.04 -22.91
N ILE A 10 5.85 27.76 -23.65
CA ILE A 10 4.63 27.11 -23.13
C ILE A 10 4.93 25.68 -22.64
N ARG A 11 5.76 24.94 -23.38
CA ARG A 11 6.22 23.61 -22.94
C ARG A 11 7.02 23.69 -21.64
N GLY A 12 7.92 24.67 -21.51
CA GLY A 12 8.66 24.93 -20.29
C GLY A 12 7.75 25.23 -19.10
N GLU A 13 6.77 26.12 -19.28
CA GLU A 13 5.79 26.47 -18.24
C GLU A 13 4.94 25.29 -17.79
N LEU A 14 4.44 24.47 -18.72
CA LEU A 14 3.65 23.28 -18.39
C LEU A 14 4.51 22.21 -17.68
N SER A 15 5.72 21.98 -18.17
CA SER A 15 6.66 21.04 -17.54
C SER A 15 7.04 21.46 -16.12
N ALA A 16 7.23 22.77 -15.90
CA ALA A 16 7.49 23.35 -14.58
C ALA A 16 6.30 23.20 -13.61
N ARG A 17 5.06 23.11 -14.09
CA ARG A 17 3.88 22.86 -13.24
C ARG A 17 3.71 21.40 -12.85
N TYR A 18 4.08 20.45 -13.71
CA TYR A 18 3.95 19.02 -13.40
C TYR A 18 4.96 18.53 -12.36
N LEU A 19 6.18 19.07 -12.36
CA LEU A 19 7.23 18.61 -11.44
C LEU A 19 6.84 18.78 -9.95
N PRO A 20 6.33 19.94 -9.49
CA PRO A 20 5.80 20.09 -8.13
C PRO A 20 4.67 19.11 -7.81
N MET A 21 3.74 18.87 -8.75
CA MET A 21 2.63 17.94 -8.53
C MET A 21 3.10 16.49 -8.37
N ILE A 22 4.14 16.08 -9.12
CA ILE A 22 4.76 14.76 -8.97
C ILE A 22 5.42 14.64 -7.59
N LYS A 23 6.15 15.67 -7.15
CA LYS A 23 6.75 15.71 -5.81
C LYS A 23 5.70 15.66 -4.70
N GLU A 24 4.56 16.32 -4.89
CA GLU A 24 3.45 16.25 -3.95
C GLU A 24 2.86 14.84 -3.90
N CYS A 25 2.73 14.16 -5.04
CA CYS A 25 2.32 12.75 -5.05
C CYS A 25 3.30 11.86 -4.28
N ASP A 26 4.61 12.09 -4.42
CA ASP A 26 5.65 11.38 -3.66
C ASP A 26 5.53 11.63 -2.15
N ALA A 27 5.32 12.87 -1.73
CA ALA A 27 5.12 13.23 -0.33
C ALA A 27 3.85 12.58 0.27
N ILE A 28 2.73 12.63 -0.46
CA ILE A 28 1.48 11.97 -0.06
C ILE A 28 1.68 10.46 0.06
N HIS A 29 2.41 9.83 -0.87
CA HIS A 29 2.70 8.40 -0.81
C HIS A 29 3.47 8.03 0.47
N ASP A 30 4.45 8.83 0.87
CA ASP A 30 5.21 8.60 2.10
C ASP A 30 4.36 8.80 3.37
N LEU A 31 3.44 9.76 3.37
CA LEU A 31 2.47 9.94 4.45
C LEU A 31 1.53 8.73 4.56
N LEU A 32 1.00 8.23 3.44
CA LEU A 32 0.15 7.03 3.40
C LEU A 32 0.88 5.79 3.90
N ARG A 33 2.17 5.64 3.53
CA ARG A 33 3.03 4.57 4.03
C ARG A 33 3.22 4.66 5.54
N THR A 34 3.51 5.85 6.05
CA THR A 34 3.72 6.10 7.48
C THR A 34 2.47 5.77 8.28
N GLU A 35 1.30 6.18 7.78
CA GLU A 35 0.02 5.87 8.39
C GLU A 35 -0.30 4.36 8.37
N ALA A 36 0.05 3.67 7.28
CA ALA A 36 -0.09 2.21 7.21
C ALA A 36 0.76 1.48 8.27
N LEU A 37 2.00 1.95 8.49
CA LEU A 37 2.87 1.41 9.53
C LEU A 37 2.30 1.69 10.92
N ARG A 38 1.86 2.93 11.18
CA ARG A 38 1.22 3.31 12.45
C ARG A 38 0.00 2.45 12.76
N LEU A 39 -0.88 2.21 11.78
CA LEU A 39 -2.05 1.34 11.95
C LEU A 39 -1.68 -0.12 12.20
N LYS A 40 -0.65 -0.63 11.52
CA LYS A 40 -0.13 -1.98 11.77
C LYS A 40 0.40 -2.10 13.20
N ASP A 41 1.15 -1.12 13.67
CA ASP A 41 1.71 -1.14 15.02
C ASP A 41 0.60 -1.01 16.07
N GLY A 42 -0.44 -0.21 15.82
CA GLY A 42 -1.66 -0.17 16.63
C GLY A 42 -2.36 -1.53 16.70
N PHE A 43 -2.57 -2.20 15.55
CA PHE A 43 -3.14 -3.55 15.52
C PHE A 43 -2.31 -4.54 16.34
N ILE A 44 -0.97 -4.48 16.25
CA ILE A 44 -0.09 -5.37 17.02
C ILE A 44 -0.17 -5.06 18.51
N GLN A 45 -0.28 -3.79 18.89
CA GLN A 45 -0.40 -3.40 20.28
C GLN A 45 -1.74 -3.86 20.87
N ASP A 46 -2.86 -3.57 20.21
CA ASP A 46 -4.18 -4.03 20.65
C ASP A 46 -4.23 -5.57 20.76
N ALA A 47 -3.59 -6.28 19.83
CA ALA A 47 -3.48 -7.74 19.90
C ALA A 47 -2.61 -8.25 21.05
N LYS A 48 -1.62 -7.48 21.51
CA LYS A 48 -0.82 -7.83 22.70
C LYS A 48 -1.63 -7.59 23.98
N ASP A 49 -2.43 -6.54 24.02
CA ASP A 49 -3.25 -6.18 25.18
C ASP A 49 -4.34 -7.24 25.44
N GLU A 50 -4.77 -7.96 24.40
CA GLU A 50 -5.61 -9.16 24.52
C GLU A 50 -4.92 -10.36 25.22
N GLY A 51 -3.60 -10.33 25.41
CA GLY A 51 -2.82 -11.36 26.11
C GLY A 51 -2.74 -12.71 25.38
N LYS A 52 -3.10 -12.77 24.10
CA LYS A 52 -3.19 -14.02 23.31
C LYS A 52 -2.10 -14.12 22.26
N LEU A 53 -1.77 -15.36 21.87
CA LEU A 53 -0.81 -15.61 20.81
C LEU A 53 -1.36 -15.14 19.46
N LEU A 54 -0.65 -14.22 18.81
CA LEU A 54 -1.05 -13.71 17.50
C LEU A 54 -0.76 -14.72 16.38
N TYR A 55 -1.81 -15.20 15.71
CA TYR A 55 -1.71 -16.14 14.57
C TYR A 55 -2.23 -15.58 13.22
N ARG A 56 -2.64 -14.31 13.22
CA ARG A 56 -2.90 -13.49 12.02
C ARG A 56 -2.28 -12.12 12.22
N SER A 57 -1.70 -11.54 11.18
CA SER A 57 -1.10 -10.22 11.27
C SER A 57 -1.22 -9.45 9.97
N VAL A 58 -0.76 -8.20 9.98
CA VAL A 58 -0.69 -7.35 8.81
C VAL A 58 0.77 -7.02 8.54
N GLN A 59 1.17 -7.12 7.28
CA GLN A 59 2.47 -6.67 6.80
C GLN A 59 2.28 -5.46 5.89
N VAL A 60 3.10 -4.44 6.12
CA VAL A 60 3.30 -3.33 5.20
C VAL A 60 4.66 -3.55 4.55
N LYS A 61 4.68 -3.78 3.24
CA LYS A 61 5.89 -4.06 2.45
C LYS A 61 6.12 -2.95 1.45
N THR A 62 7.38 -2.59 1.25
CA THR A 62 7.80 -1.73 0.15
C THR A 62 8.62 -2.58 -0.82
N ASN A 63 8.28 -2.56 -2.11
CA ASN A 63 9.08 -3.24 -3.12
C ASN A 63 10.29 -2.37 -3.54
N ARG A 64 11.17 -2.89 -4.39
CA ARG A 64 12.34 -2.14 -4.89
C ARG A 64 11.98 -0.89 -5.69
N GLU A 65 10.77 -0.85 -6.24
CA GLU A 65 10.24 0.27 -7.02
C GLU A 65 9.52 1.30 -6.15
N GLY A 66 9.56 1.14 -4.82
CA GLY A 66 8.92 2.06 -3.86
C GLY A 66 7.43 1.82 -3.64
N SER A 67 6.80 0.90 -4.37
CA SER A 67 5.37 0.58 -4.19
C SER A 67 5.10 -0.09 -2.85
N VAL A 68 4.09 0.41 -2.15
CA VAL A 68 3.68 -0.07 -0.83
C VAL A 68 2.52 -1.04 -0.94
N SER A 69 2.64 -2.19 -0.27
CA SER A 69 1.63 -3.24 -0.20
C SER A 69 1.27 -3.54 1.25
N ILE A 70 -0.04 -3.45 1.56
CA ILE A 70 -0.60 -3.79 2.87
C ILE A 70 -1.31 -5.15 2.74
N VAL A 71 -0.79 -6.19 3.39
CA VAL A 71 -1.28 -7.56 3.23
C VAL A 71 -1.54 -8.24 4.56
N TRP A 72 -2.66 -8.96 4.65
CA TRP A 72 -2.89 -9.88 5.77
C TRP A 72 -2.02 -11.12 5.62
N THR A 73 -1.51 -11.61 6.74
CA THR A 73 -0.70 -12.83 6.83
C THR A 73 -1.22 -13.78 7.88
N ARG A 74 -1.02 -15.08 7.63
CA ARG A 74 -1.14 -16.16 8.60
C ARG A 74 0.22 -16.42 9.21
N ILE A 75 0.27 -16.48 10.53
CA ILE A 75 1.48 -16.90 11.25
C ILE A 75 1.34 -18.39 11.55
N ILE A 76 2.32 -19.17 11.09
CA ILE A 76 2.40 -20.61 11.28
C ILE A 76 3.59 -20.89 12.18
N PHE A 77 3.33 -21.59 13.28
CA PHE A 77 4.36 -22.11 14.17
C PHE A 77 4.55 -23.60 13.84
N SER A 78 5.77 -24.01 13.55
CA SER A 78 6.12 -25.41 13.28
C SER A 78 7.36 -25.79 14.08
N ASP A 79 7.48 -27.04 14.48
CA ASP A 79 8.70 -27.50 15.16
C ASP A 79 9.83 -27.68 14.15
N LYS A 80 11.06 -27.39 14.60
CA LYS A 80 12.31 -27.67 13.88
C LYS A 80 12.86 -29.01 14.32
N PRO A 81 13.54 -29.75 13.43
CA PRO A 81 14.38 -30.86 13.84
C PRO A 81 15.39 -30.36 14.90
N GLY A 82 15.41 -30.98 16.08
CA GLY A 82 16.27 -30.57 17.20
C GLY A 82 15.64 -29.67 18.27
N GLY A 83 14.32 -29.49 18.29
CA GLY A 83 13.61 -28.96 19.47
C GLY A 83 13.36 -27.45 19.53
N GLY A 84 13.56 -26.71 18.45
CA GLY A 84 13.21 -25.28 18.35
C GLY A 84 11.89 -25.03 17.61
N LYS A 85 11.22 -23.89 17.85
CA LYS A 85 10.07 -23.47 17.02
C LYS A 85 10.52 -22.63 15.83
N ARG A 86 9.91 -22.84 14.67
CA ARG A 86 10.01 -21.99 13.47
C ARG A 86 8.72 -21.23 13.30
N GLN A 87 8.83 -19.93 13.08
CA GLN A 87 7.71 -19.10 12.68
C GLN A 87 7.82 -18.81 11.18
N ARG A 88 6.74 -19.07 10.44
CA ARG A 88 6.58 -18.65 9.04
C ARG A 88 5.38 -17.72 8.93
N GLN A 89 5.47 -16.75 8.03
CA GLN A 89 4.32 -15.94 7.65
C GLN A 89 3.93 -16.26 6.22
N GLU A 90 2.65 -16.54 6.01
CA GLU A 90 2.06 -16.80 4.70
C GLU A 90 1.08 -15.71 4.35
N VAL A 91 1.22 -15.13 3.15
CA VAL A 91 0.34 -14.06 2.68
C VAL A 91 -1.04 -14.63 2.37
N ILE A 92 -2.07 -14.02 2.93
CA ILE A 92 -3.45 -14.32 2.59
C ILE A 92 -3.78 -13.54 1.32
N ARG A 93 -4.33 -14.23 0.31
CA ARG A 93 -4.79 -13.57 -0.91
C ARG A 93 -6.04 -12.76 -0.59
N LYS A 94 -6.00 -11.47 -0.95
CA LYS A 94 -7.13 -10.55 -0.81
C LYS A 94 -8.31 -10.92 -1.71
N GLY A 95 -7.99 -11.32 -2.94
CA GLY A 95 -8.94 -11.31 -4.06
C GLY A 95 -8.94 -9.95 -4.75
N ASP A 96 -10.03 -9.67 -5.47
CA ASP A 96 -10.24 -8.40 -6.19
C ASP A 96 -10.69 -7.28 -5.24
N GLY A 97 -10.41 -6.02 -5.63
CA GLY A 97 -10.77 -4.84 -4.84
C GLY A 97 -9.74 -4.46 -3.77
N TYR A 98 -10.11 -3.60 -2.81
CA TYR A 98 -9.21 -3.10 -1.76
C TYR A 98 -9.42 -3.74 -0.39
N THR A 99 -10.57 -4.38 -0.17
CA THR A 99 -10.96 -5.00 1.10
C THR A 99 -10.77 -6.52 1.04
N TYR A 100 -10.24 -7.10 2.10
CA TYR A 100 -10.13 -8.55 2.24
C TYR A 100 -11.49 -9.18 2.53
N ASN A 101 -11.75 -10.34 1.91
CA ASN A 101 -12.85 -11.19 2.31
C ASN A 101 -12.64 -11.65 3.78
N PRO A 102 -13.58 -11.38 4.71
CA PRO A 102 -13.47 -11.81 6.11
C PRO A 102 -13.25 -13.32 6.23
N ASN A 103 -13.89 -14.13 5.37
CA ASN A 103 -13.74 -15.58 5.39
C ASN A 103 -12.33 -16.05 5.00
N ALA A 104 -11.56 -15.25 4.27
CA ALA A 104 -10.18 -15.58 3.95
C ALA A 104 -9.24 -15.33 5.15
N VAL A 105 -9.53 -14.31 5.96
CA VAL A 105 -8.64 -13.85 7.04
C VAL A 105 -9.01 -14.48 8.39
N ILE A 106 -10.28 -14.35 8.78
CA ILE A 106 -10.77 -14.60 10.14
C ILE A 106 -11.75 -15.76 10.25
N ARG A 107 -11.95 -16.57 9.19
CA ARG A 107 -12.77 -17.78 9.31
C ARG A 107 -12.21 -18.70 10.41
N LYS A 108 -13.06 -19.05 11.38
CA LYS A 108 -12.71 -19.83 12.59
C LYS A 108 -11.63 -19.17 13.46
N ALA A 109 -11.39 -17.87 13.32
CA ALA A 109 -10.60 -17.13 14.28
C ALA A 109 -11.40 -16.92 15.56
N ASP A 110 -10.70 -16.70 16.67
CA ASP A 110 -11.31 -16.32 17.92
C ASP A 110 -12.02 -14.97 17.80
N TYR A 111 -13.04 -14.76 18.64
CA TYR A 111 -13.86 -13.54 18.61
C TYR A 111 -13.03 -12.25 18.69
N TRP A 112 -12.04 -12.18 19.59
CA TRP A 112 -11.17 -11.01 19.74
C TRP A 112 -10.47 -10.62 18.43
N LEU A 113 -9.97 -11.61 17.68
CA LEU A 113 -9.28 -11.37 16.42
C LEU A 113 -10.24 -11.01 15.29
N GLN A 114 -11.48 -11.52 15.35
CA GLN A 114 -12.54 -11.05 14.46
C GLN A 114 -12.85 -9.57 14.71
N GLN A 115 -12.96 -9.14 15.97
CA GLN A 115 -13.19 -7.74 16.33
C GLN A 115 -12.06 -6.83 15.83
N LEU A 116 -10.80 -7.21 16.08
CA LEU A 116 -9.65 -6.45 15.57
C LEU A 116 -9.66 -6.37 14.04
N PHE A 117 -10.00 -7.46 13.34
CA PHE A 117 -10.13 -7.42 11.89
C PHE A 117 -11.21 -6.42 11.45
N HIS A 118 -12.39 -6.45 12.04
CA HIS A 118 -13.48 -5.53 11.70
C HIS A 118 -13.15 -4.07 12.03
N GLN A 119 -12.36 -3.82 13.07
CA GLN A 119 -11.89 -2.49 13.43
C GLN A 119 -10.81 -1.93 12.49
N TYR A 120 -9.87 -2.77 12.05
CA TYR A 120 -8.68 -2.34 11.32
C TYR A 120 -8.76 -2.52 9.81
N GLU A 121 -9.42 -3.56 9.30
CA GLU A 121 -9.48 -3.83 7.87
C GLU A 121 -10.09 -2.68 7.04
N PRO A 122 -11.17 -2.01 7.46
CA PRO A 122 -11.70 -0.86 6.71
C PRO A 122 -10.65 0.26 6.54
N LYS A 123 -9.86 0.52 7.59
CA LYS A 123 -8.80 1.53 7.57
C LYS A 123 -7.67 1.12 6.62
N PHE A 124 -7.27 -0.15 6.65
CA PHE A 124 -6.29 -0.68 5.70
C PHE A 124 -6.82 -0.67 4.26
N ALA A 125 -8.10 -0.94 4.03
CA ALA A 125 -8.71 -0.89 2.71
C ALA A 125 -8.66 0.53 2.11
N MET A 126 -9.01 1.55 2.90
CA MET A 126 -8.87 2.96 2.49
C MET A 126 -7.44 3.32 2.11
N LEU A 127 -6.45 2.89 2.90
CA LEU A 127 -5.05 3.15 2.58
C LEU A 127 -4.59 2.41 1.31
N ARG A 128 -5.02 1.16 1.10
CA ARG A 128 -4.72 0.42 -0.13
C ARG A 128 -5.28 1.14 -1.36
N GLU A 129 -6.51 1.64 -1.27
CA GLU A 129 -7.14 2.42 -2.33
C GLU A 129 -6.38 3.71 -2.60
N ALA A 130 -6.09 4.49 -1.55
CA ALA A 130 -5.37 5.76 -1.66
C ALA A 130 -3.97 5.60 -2.27
N LEU A 131 -3.23 4.56 -1.87
CA LEU A 131 -1.91 4.23 -2.44
C LEU A 131 -2.01 3.93 -3.94
N VAL A 132 -3.01 3.15 -4.37
CA VAL A 132 -3.23 2.83 -5.78
C VAL A 132 -3.61 4.07 -6.58
N MET A 133 -4.52 4.90 -6.06
CA MET A 133 -4.95 6.14 -6.71
C MET A 133 -3.80 7.14 -6.83
N ASN A 134 -3.01 7.31 -5.78
CA ASN A 134 -1.83 8.18 -5.78
C ASN A 134 -0.81 7.74 -6.84
N MET A 135 -0.45 6.46 -6.88
CA MET A 135 0.49 5.94 -7.89
C MET A 135 -0.05 6.07 -9.32
N LYS A 136 -1.36 5.92 -9.52
CA LYS A 136 -2.01 6.15 -10.81
C LYS A 136 -1.91 7.61 -11.23
N ALA A 137 -2.23 8.55 -10.34
CA ALA A 137 -2.12 9.99 -10.59
C ALA A 137 -0.67 10.38 -10.92
N ARG A 138 0.30 9.90 -10.13
CA ARG A 138 1.73 10.10 -10.37
C ARG A 138 2.15 9.61 -11.76
N LYS A 139 1.73 8.41 -12.16
CA LYS A 139 2.04 7.85 -13.48
C LYS A 139 1.46 8.71 -14.61
N GLN A 140 0.22 9.19 -14.45
CA GLN A 140 -0.41 10.09 -15.43
C GLN A 140 0.34 11.42 -15.55
N LEU A 141 0.75 12.03 -14.43
CA LEU A 141 1.54 13.26 -14.42
C LEU A 141 2.90 13.07 -15.11
N LEU A 142 3.59 11.95 -14.86
CA LEU A 142 4.84 11.62 -15.53
C LEU A 142 4.66 11.43 -17.05
N GLU A 143 3.56 10.81 -17.47
CA GLU A 143 3.24 10.64 -18.88
C GLU A 143 2.97 11.98 -19.56
N LEU A 144 2.20 12.87 -18.91
CA LEU A 144 1.96 14.23 -19.39
C LEU A 144 3.25 15.04 -19.49
N GLN A 145 4.11 14.98 -18.46
CA GLN A 145 5.41 15.65 -18.47
C GLN A 145 6.30 15.14 -19.61
N ARG A 146 6.36 13.81 -19.83
CA ARG A 146 7.11 13.23 -20.95
C ARG A 146 6.58 13.72 -22.29
N ARG A 147 5.25 13.74 -22.48
CA ARG A 147 4.64 14.24 -23.73
C ARG A 147 4.96 15.69 -24.01
N VAL A 148 4.93 16.56 -22.99
CA VAL A 148 5.31 17.96 -23.13
C VAL A 148 6.79 18.11 -23.50
N ASN A 149 7.66 17.27 -22.95
CA ASN A 149 9.11 17.31 -23.20
C ASN A 149 9.53 16.58 -24.50
N ALA A 150 8.74 15.63 -25.01
CA ALA A 150 9.10 14.75 -26.14
C ALA A 150 8.95 15.37 -27.54
N ASN A 151 8.70 16.68 -27.66
CA ASN A 151 8.81 17.37 -28.95
C ASN A 151 10.16 18.11 -29.05
N PRO A 152 11.23 17.47 -29.55
CA PRO A 152 12.37 18.23 -30.05
C PRO A 152 11.89 19.09 -31.25
N PRO A 153 12.39 20.32 -31.39
CA PRO A 153 12.20 21.05 -32.65
C PRO A 153 12.84 20.23 -33.78
N ILE A 154 12.10 20.06 -34.87
CA ILE A 154 12.72 19.98 -36.21
C ILE A 154 12.55 21.38 -36.80
#